data_AF-A0A959CKX9-F1
#
_entry.id   AF-A0A959CKX9-F1
#
_cell.length_a   1.000
_cell.length_b   1.000
_cell.length_c   1.000
_cell.angle_alpha   90.00
_cell.angle_beta   90.00
_cell.angle_gamma   90.00
#
_symmetry.space_group_name_H-M   'P 1'
#
loop_
_entity.id
_entity.type
_entity.pdbx_description
1 polymer ?
#
loop_
_entity_poly.entity_id
_entity_poly.type
_entity_poly.pdbx_seq_one_letter_code
_entity_poly.pdbx_strand_id
1 'polypeptide(L)'
;MKALSTLLCLVLLFSFLACSPTPGPHSKKEYPADWFYRQRAYPHGRIDKQLYLDALREKMARERIAGRGVSSWEFAGPTNIGGRITDVEMDPANMDVIYAGAASGGIFKSEDQGESWRPVFDEALSLSIGDIAMAPSDPDILYVGTGEANAGGGSLAYDGAGIYKSIDGGDSWEHLGMENIGSVGKVLVHPHDPNRVWVAAMGTLFANSQDRGVYRTADGGQSWEQVLFVSDSTGAIDLALHLTDPDIIYAATWERIRRPDRRQYGGPTSGIYRSVDGGDSWTELSVGLPQEDNGRIGLAVTPAAPDMVFALYTDEIGYHFAYGTITT
;
A
#
# COMPACT_ATOMS: atom_id res chain seq x y z
N MET A 1 19.71 96.20 -4.15
CA MET A 1 18.68 96.09 -3.11
C MET A 1 17.59 95.13 -3.58
N LYS A 2 17.44 93.97 -2.91
CA LYS A 2 16.42 92.89 -3.09
C LYS A 2 16.39 92.24 -4.49
N ALA A 3 16.09 90.96 -4.71
CA ALA A 3 16.01 89.71 -3.94
C ALA A 3 15.75 88.59 -4.99
N LEU A 4 15.89 87.34 -4.56
CA LEU A 4 15.23 86.13 -5.08
C LEU A 4 15.76 85.39 -6.34
N SER A 5 16.07 84.12 -6.07
CA SER A 5 15.53 82.92 -6.75
C SER A 5 16.33 82.23 -7.88
N THR A 6 16.58 80.95 -7.62
CA THR A 6 16.49 79.76 -8.50
C THR A 6 17.51 79.49 -9.62
N LEU A 7 18.08 78.28 -9.51
CA LEU A 7 18.13 77.20 -10.51
C LEU A 7 19.50 76.84 -11.14
N LEU A 8 19.78 75.52 -11.07
CA LEU A 8 20.48 74.64 -12.02
C LEU A 8 21.88 75.04 -12.55
N CYS A 9 22.86 74.15 -12.40
CA CYS A 9 23.16 73.21 -13.49
C CYS A 9 24.28 72.22 -13.12
N LEU A 10 23.96 70.95 -13.31
CA LEU A 10 24.85 69.80 -13.34
C LEU A 10 25.57 69.79 -14.70
N VAL A 11 26.91 69.64 -14.73
CA VAL A 11 27.63 69.32 -15.98
C VAL A 11 28.52 68.09 -15.77
N LEU A 12 27.96 66.96 -16.21
CA LEU A 12 28.54 65.86 -16.97
C LEU A 12 30.08 65.79 -17.09
N LEU A 13 30.64 64.66 -16.62
CA LEU A 13 31.79 64.06 -17.29
C LEU A 13 31.49 62.60 -17.67
N PHE A 14 31.69 62.38 -18.96
CA PHE A 14 31.38 61.23 -19.78
C PHE A 14 31.81 59.86 -19.24
N SER A 15 30.84 58.95 -19.38
CA SER A 15 30.90 57.49 -19.39
C SER A 15 31.81 56.89 -20.46
N PHE A 16 32.58 55.86 -20.08
CA PHE A 16 32.89 54.69 -20.92
C PHE A 16 33.25 53.46 -20.05
N LEU A 17 32.64 52.32 -20.40
CA LEU A 17 33.01 50.92 -20.09
C LEU A 17 32.66 50.42 -18.66
N ALA A 18 31.96 49.31 -18.41
CA ALA A 18 31.56 48.18 -19.23
C ALA A 18 30.23 47.58 -18.71
N CYS A 19 29.40 47.10 -19.62
CA CYS A 19 28.19 46.34 -19.30
C CYS A 19 28.62 44.97 -18.78
N SER A 20 28.47 44.71 -17.47
CA SER A 20 28.52 43.34 -16.95
C SER A 20 27.14 42.72 -17.18
N PRO A 21 27.02 41.51 -17.75
CA PRO A 21 25.73 40.85 -17.86
C PRO A 21 25.19 40.59 -16.46
N THR A 22 23.97 41.03 -16.18
CA THR A 22 23.21 40.62 -15.00
C THR A 22 23.02 39.10 -15.06
N PRO A 23 23.47 38.32 -14.07
CA PRO A 23 23.13 36.90 -14.04
C PRO A 23 21.61 36.80 -13.82
N GLY A 24 20.92 36.14 -14.75
CA GLY A 24 19.53 35.73 -14.55
C GLY A 24 19.39 34.82 -13.33
N PRO A 25 18.17 34.53 -12.86
CA PRO A 25 17.96 33.72 -11.66
C PRO A 25 18.48 32.31 -11.90
N HIS A 26 19.71 32.05 -11.50
CA HIS A 26 20.22 30.70 -11.34
C HIS A 26 19.33 30.01 -10.31
N SER A 27 18.61 28.96 -10.71
CA SER A 27 18.08 27.99 -9.76
C SER A 27 19.25 27.57 -8.88
N LYS A 28 19.24 27.93 -7.59
CA LYS A 28 20.33 27.56 -6.68
C LYS A 28 20.51 26.05 -6.81
N LYS A 29 21.68 25.61 -7.28
CA LYS A 29 22.09 24.21 -7.17
C LYS A 29 22.00 23.88 -5.68
N GLU A 30 21.00 23.12 -5.31
CA GLU A 30 20.85 22.67 -3.94
C GLU A 30 21.94 21.64 -3.70
N TYR A 31 22.87 21.94 -2.79
CA TYR A 31 23.88 20.95 -2.42
C TYR A 31 23.18 19.80 -1.68
N PRO A 32 23.62 18.53 -1.84
CA PRO A 32 23.00 17.40 -1.15
C PRO A 32 22.87 17.60 0.37
N ALA A 33 23.84 18.27 0.98
CA ALA A 33 23.80 18.62 2.40
C ALA A 33 22.63 19.55 2.78
N ASP A 34 22.34 20.56 1.95
CA ASP A 34 21.23 21.50 2.16
C ASP A 34 19.89 20.78 2.03
N TRP A 35 19.82 19.82 1.10
CA TRP A 35 18.64 18.97 0.91
C TRP A 35 18.38 18.08 2.13
N PHE A 36 19.40 17.37 2.62
CA PHE A 36 19.28 16.55 3.83
C PHE A 36 19.01 17.38 5.09
N TYR A 37 19.54 18.59 5.18
CA TYR A 37 19.22 19.51 6.28
C TYR A 37 17.75 19.91 6.23
N ARG A 38 17.24 20.32 5.07
CA ARG A 38 15.84 20.71 4.90
C ARG A 38 14.87 19.57 5.21
N GLN A 39 15.17 18.34 4.81
CA GLN A 39 14.33 17.19 5.17
C GLN A 39 14.20 17.04 6.70
N ARG A 40 15.31 17.19 7.44
CA ARG A 40 15.33 17.08 8.91
C ARG A 40 14.74 18.31 9.61
N ALA A 41 14.70 19.44 8.93
CA ALA A 41 14.23 20.72 9.43
C ALA A 41 12.79 21.04 9.02
N TYR A 42 12.17 20.21 8.17
CA TYR A 42 10.79 20.38 7.72
C TYR A 42 9.80 20.08 8.85
N PRO A 43 8.66 20.79 8.97
CA PRO A 43 8.26 21.97 8.18
C PRO A 43 8.81 23.29 8.73
N HIS A 44 9.55 23.26 9.84
CA HIS A 44 9.86 24.44 10.65
C HIS A 44 11.11 25.23 10.21
N GLY A 45 11.81 24.80 9.15
CA GLY A 45 13.07 25.41 8.68
C GLY A 45 14.25 25.30 9.65
N ARG A 46 14.06 24.63 10.79
CA ARG A 46 15.07 24.32 11.81
C ARG A 46 14.83 22.92 12.34
N ILE A 47 15.91 22.22 12.72
CA ILE A 47 15.80 20.95 13.42
C ILE A 47 15.22 21.23 14.81
N ASP A 48 14.04 20.69 15.08
CA ASP A 48 13.41 20.79 16.39
C ASP A 48 14.10 19.83 17.38
N LYS A 49 14.81 20.42 18.34
CA LYS A 49 15.59 19.65 19.33
C LYS A 49 14.68 18.90 20.30
N GLN A 50 13.48 19.40 20.57
CA GLN A 50 12.55 18.75 21.49
C GLN A 50 11.99 17.48 20.86
N LEU A 51 11.53 17.57 19.60
CA LEU A 51 11.14 16.41 18.80
C LEU A 51 12.25 15.36 18.70
N TYR A 52 13.50 15.80 18.49
CA TYR A 52 14.65 14.88 18.49
C TYR A 52 14.85 14.17 19.83
N LEU A 53 14.73 14.88 20.95
CA LEU A 53 14.84 14.29 22.28
C LEU A 53 13.69 13.33 22.60
N ASP A 54 12.47 13.66 22.16
CA ASP A 54 11.30 12.80 22.36
C ASP A 54 11.43 11.51 21.52
N ALA A 55 11.88 11.61 20.27
CA ALA A 55 12.21 10.46 19.43
C ALA A 55 13.33 9.59 20.02
N LEU A 56 14.35 10.19 20.65
CA LEU A 56 15.40 9.44 21.36
C LEU A 56 14.84 8.68 22.57
N ARG A 57 13.95 9.28 23.36
CA ARG A 57 13.31 8.61 24.49
C ARG A 57 12.46 7.43 24.01
N GLU A 58 11.72 7.62 22.92
CA GLU A 58 10.93 6.56 22.30
C GLU A 58 11.82 5.40 21.81
N LYS A 59 12.92 5.70 21.11
CA LYS A 59 13.92 4.71 20.70
C LYS A 59 14.42 3.90 21.90
N MET A 60 14.84 4.58 22.97
CA MET A 60 15.35 3.91 24.20
C MET A 60 14.27 3.05 24.86
N ALA A 61 13.00 3.48 24.85
CA ALA A 61 11.88 2.69 25.35
C ALA A 61 11.65 1.42 24.50
N ARG A 62 11.70 1.54 23.17
CA ARG A 62 11.59 0.41 22.23
C ARG A 62 12.73 -0.59 22.40
N GLU A 63 13.97 -0.12 22.53
CA GLU A 63 15.15 -0.98 22.77
C GLU A 63 15.05 -1.72 24.12
N ARG A 64 14.47 -1.09 25.14
CA ARG A 64 14.24 -1.73 26.45
C ARG A 64 13.15 -2.80 26.41
N ILE A 65 12.18 -2.67 25.50
CA ILE A 65 11.14 -3.68 25.24
C ILE A 65 11.72 -4.85 24.43
N ALA A 66 12.58 -4.57 23.44
CA ALA A 66 13.22 -5.58 22.60
C ALA A 66 14.12 -6.57 23.37
N GLY A 67 14.59 -6.20 24.58
CA GLY A 67 15.44 -7.04 25.41
C GLY A 67 14.75 -8.21 26.15
N ARG A 68 13.44 -8.41 25.98
CA ARG A 68 12.73 -9.55 26.60
C ARG A 68 12.40 -10.64 25.57
N GLY A 69 13.27 -11.65 25.49
CA GLY A 69 12.91 -12.98 24.98
C GLY A 69 12.69 -13.10 23.46
N VAL A 70 13.20 -12.18 22.65
CA VAL A 70 13.13 -12.28 21.19
C VAL A 70 14.32 -13.13 20.73
N SER A 71 14.06 -14.29 20.13
CA SER A 71 15.04 -15.01 19.30
C SER A 71 15.67 -14.03 18.29
N SER A 72 16.96 -14.13 18.01
CA SER A 72 17.57 -13.25 17.01
C SER A 72 16.89 -13.44 15.66
N TRP A 73 16.44 -12.34 15.04
CA TRP A 73 16.01 -12.35 13.64
C TRP A 73 17.21 -12.68 12.77
N GLU A 74 17.04 -13.64 11.87
CA GLU A 74 18.04 -14.05 10.90
C GLU A 74 17.54 -13.77 9.48
N PHE A 75 18.46 -13.52 8.56
CA PHE A 75 18.11 -13.32 7.16
C PHE A 75 17.78 -14.67 6.52
N ALA A 76 16.55 -14.86 6.08
CA ALA A 76 16.07 -16.07 5.41
C ALA A 76 15.82 -15.80 3.92
N GLY A 77 16.91 -15.75 3.15
CA GLY A 77 16.92 -15.74 1.67
C GLY A 77 16.10 -14.66 0.95
N PRO A 78 16.21 -14.60 -0.39
CA PRO A 78 17.51 -14.46 -1.04
C PRO A 78 18.30 -13.30 -0.41
N THR A 79 19.53 -13.57 0.06
CA THR A 79 20.34 -12.58 0.82
C THR A 79 21.21 -11.68 -0.07
N ASN A 80 21.21 -11.93 -1.38
CA ASN A 80 22.05 -11.25 -2.37
C ASN A 80 21.36 -10.05 -3.03
N ILE A 81 20.03 -10.03 -3.09
CA ILE A 81 19.23 -8.97 -3.73
C ILE A 81 18.04 -8.66 -2.82
N GLY A 82 17.93 -7.40 -2.39
CA GLY A 82 16.79 -6.95 -1.59
C GLY A 82 15.61 -6.49 -2.47
N GLY A 83 14.41 -6.63 -1.94
CA GLY A 83 13.18 -6.17 -2.57
C GLY A 83 12.08 -5.94 -1.54
N ARG A 84 10.98 -5.32 -1.95
CA ARG A 84 9.78 -5.24 -1.13
C ARG A 84 8.96 -6.51 -1.32
N ILE A 85 8.78 -7.24 -0.23
CA ILE A 85 7.85 -8.37 -0.15
C ILE A 85 6.48 -7.80 0.21
N THR A 86 5.47 -8.17 -0.57
CA THR A 86 4.09 -7.74 -0.37
C THR A 86 3.32 -8.75 0.46
N ASP A 87 3.67 -10.03 0.32
CA ASP A 87 2.94 -11.11 0.95
C ASP A 87 3.81 -12.37 1.16
N VAL A 88 3.46 -13.18 2.15
CA VAL A 88 4.11 -14.45 2.49
C VAL A 88 3.06 -15.47 2.90
N GLU A 89 3.03 -16.61 2.21
CA GLU A 89 2.11 -17.70 2.47
C GLU A 89 2.85 -18.98 2.86
N MET A 90 2.29 -19.71 3.83
CA MET A 90 2.87 -20.95 4.36
C MET A 90 1.74 -21.87 4.86
N ASP A 91 1.82 -23.15 4.49
CA ASP A 91 0.90 -24.16 5.01
C ASP A 91 1.24 -24.48 6.47
N PRO A 92 0.32 -24.31 7.44
CA PRO A 92 0.57 -24.66 8.84
C PRO A 92 0.82 -26.17 9.06
N ALA A 93 0.40 -27.03 8.13
CA ALA A 93 0.68 -28.47 8.18
C ALA A 93 2.05 -28.83 7.56
N ASN A 94 2.58 -27.99 6.67
CA ASN A 94 3.88 -28.16 6.04
C ASN A 94 4.66 -26.83 5.99
N MET A 95 5.36 -26.55 7.08
CA MET A 95 6.14 -25.31 7.25
C MET A 95 7.42 -25.26 6.41
N ASP A 96 7.77 -26.34 5.71
CA ASP A 96 8.91 -26.33 4.79
C ASP A 96 8.61 -25.52 3.53
N VAL A 97 7.34 -25.45 3.13
CA VAL A 97 6.90 -24.77 1.91
C VAL A 97 6.47 -23.35 2.21
N ILE A 98 7.17 -22.38 1.61
CA ILE A 98 6.91 -20.95 1.79
C ILE A 98 6.83 -20.29 0.42
N TYR A 99 5.83 -19.44 0.23
CA TYR A 99 5.73 -18.55 -0.93
C TYR A 99 5.97 -17.12 -0.49
N ALA A 100 6.78 -16.38 -1.24
CA ALA A 100 7.01 -14.95 -1.03
C ALA A 100 6.67 -14.18 -2.30
N GLY A 101 5.68 -13.30 -2.21
CA GLY A 101 5.27 -12.40 -3.28
C GLY A 101 6.05 -11.11 -3.25
N ALA A 102 6.72 -10.76 -4.35
CA ALA A 102 7.48 -9.53 -4.47
C ALA A 102 6.69 -8.43 -5.22
N ALA A 103 6.78 -7.20 -4.72
CA ALA A 103 6.21 -5.99 -5.30
C ALA A 103 6.41 -5.83 -6.82
N SER A 104 7.56 -6.27 -7.34
CA SER A 104 7.93 -6.19 -8.76
C SER A 104 8.89 -7.31 -9.18
N GLY A 105 8.80 -8.47 -8.55
CA GLY A 105 9.77 -9.57 -8.73
C GLY A 105 9.17 -10.96 -8.87
N GLY A 106 7.85 -11.09 -9.00
CA GLY A 106 7.16 -12.37 -9.09
C GLY A 106 7.06 -13.07 -7.74
N ILE A 107 6.93 -14.40 -7.79
CA ILE A 107 6.76 -15.25 -6.61
C ILE A 107 7.98 -16.16 -6.49
N PHE A 108 8.49 -16.26 -5.28
CA PHE A 108 9.55 -17.19 -4.91
C PHE A 108 8.97 -18.28 -4.01
N LYS A 109 9.34 -19.53 -4.27
CA LYS A 109 8.99 -20.69 -3.45
C LYS A 109 10.24 -21.21 -2.76
N SER A 110 10.13 -21.49 -1.46
CA SER A 110 11.08 -22.31 -0.70
C SER A 110 10.41 -23.63 -0.35
N GLU A 111 11.21 -24.69 -0.26
CA GLU A 111 10.79 -26.04 0.14
C GLU A 111 11.71 -26.58 1.26
N ASP A 112 12.39 -25.66 1.96
CA ASP A 112 13.41 -25.90 2.98
C ASP A 112 13.40 -24.80 4.07
N GLN A 113 12.21 -24.34 4.47
CA GLN A 113 12.01 -23.35 5.55
C GLN A 113 12.70 -22.00 5.31
N GLY A 114 12.88 -21.62 4.04
CA GLY A 114 13.49 -20.35 3.65
C GLY A 114 15.01 -20.39 3.51
N GLU A 115 15.66 -21.57 3.58
CA GLU A 115 17.09 -21.71 3.32
C GLU A 115 17.45 -21.41 1.85
N SER A 116 16.62 -21.88 0.91
CA SER A 116 16.74 -21.62 -0.52
C SER A 116 15.41 -21.27 -1.17
N TRP A 117 15.49 -20.54 -2.29
CA TRP A 117 14.34 -19.98 -2.97
C TRP A 117 14.49 -20.14 -4.49
N ARG A 118 13.41 -20.56 -5.17
CA ARG A 118 13.30 -20.61 -6.63
C ARG A 118 12.15 -19.73 -7.12
N PRO A 119 12.30 -18.99 -8.24
CA PRO A 119 11.16 -18.30 -8.83
C PRO A 119 10.16 -19.32 -9.40
N VAL A 120 8.87 -19.04 -9.26
CA VAL A 120 7.78 -19.91 -9.72
C VAL A 120 6.74 -19.17 -10.59
N PHE A 121 6.96 -17.88 -10.89
CA PHE A 121 5.97 -17.04 -11.57
C PHE A 121 6.56 -16.18 -12.72
N ASP A 122 7.76 -16.53 -13.20
CA ASP A 122 8.52 -15.71 -14.16
C ASP A 122 7.90 -15.62 -15.56
N GLU A 123 6.99 -16.54 -15.90
CA GLU A 123 6.31 -16.58 -17.20
C GLU A 123 5.00 -15.76 -17.25
N ALA A 124 4.56 -15.21 -16.11
CA ALA A 124 3.34 -14.42 -16.03
C ALA A 124 3.45 -13.08 -16.76
N LEU A 125 2.30 -12.52 -17.17
CA LEU A 125 2.25 -11.23 -17.88
C LEU A 125 2.69 -10.04 -17.01
N SER A 126 2.61 -10.16 -15.69
CA SER A 126 3.07 -9.16 -14.73
C SER A 126 3.72 -9.84 -13.54
N LEU A 127 4.92 -9.36 -13.19
CA LEU A 127 5.66 -9.79 -12.01
C LEU A 127 5.41 -8.89 -10.79
N SER A 128 4.49 -7.92 -10.90
CA SER A 128 4.05 -7.15 -9.74
C SER A 128 3.02 -7.98 -8.97
N ILE A 129 3.35 -8.37 -7.75
CA ILE A 129 2.44 -9.17 -6.92
C ILE A 129 1.72 -8.25 -5.94
N GLY A 130 0.40 -8.37 -5.90
CA GLY A 130 -0.46 -7.74 -4.91
C GLY A 130 -0.59 -8.61 -3.66
N ASP A 131 -1.11 -9.82 -3.86
CA ASP A 131 -1.42 -10.79 -2.79
C ASP A 131 -1.37 -12.21 -3.35
N ILE A 132 -0.98 -13.17 -2.52
CA ILE A 132 -1.07 -14.61 -2.76
C ILE A 132 -2.11 -15.14 -1.75
N ALA A 133 -2.96 -16.06 -2.16
CA ALA A 133 -3.86 -16.74 -1.25
C ALA A 133 -3.78 -18.24 -1.46
N MET A 134 -3.40 -18.96 -0.41
CA MET A 134 -3.44 -20.41 -0.36
C MET A 134 -4.83 -20.88 0.07
N ALA A 135 -5.40 -21.87 -0.62
CA ALA A 135 -6.68 -22.43 -0.23
C ALA A 135 -6.54 -23.26 1.05
N PRO A 136 -7.26 -22.94 2.15
CA PRO A 136 -7.13 -23.68 3.41
C PRO A 136 -7.55 -25.15 3.32
N SER A 137 -8.41 -25.48 2.35
CA SER A 137 -8.87 -26.85 2.10
C SER A 137 -7.90 -27.69 1.29
N ASP A 138 -6.99 -27.05 0.54
CA ASP A 138 -6.03 -27.71 -0.35
C ASP A 138 -4.82 -26.78 -0.64
N PRO A 139 -3.69 -26.95 0.07
CA PRO A 139 -2.51 -26.10 -0.07
C PRO A 139 -1.84 -26.08 -1.47
N ASP A 140 -2.17 -27.03 -2.35
CA ASP A 140 -1.68 -27.01 -3.74
C ASP A 140 -2.45 -25.99 -4.61
N ILE A 141 -3.62 -25.53 -4.14
CA ILE A 141 -4.41 -24.51 -4.83
C ILE A 141 -4.01 -23.12 -4.33
N LEU A 142 -3.43 -22.33 -5.23
CA LEU A 142 -3.01 -20.96 -4.97
C LEU A 142 -3.75 -20.01 -5.91
N TYR A 143 -4.18 -18.86 -5.39
CA TYR A 143 -4.64 -17.73 -6.18
C TYR A 143 -3.67 -16.56 -6.03
N VAL A 144 -3.42 -15.84 -7.11
CA VAL A 144 -2.51 -14.70 -7.12
C VAL A 144 -3.20 -13.51 -7.74
N GLY A 145 -3.26 -12.42 -6.96
CA GLY A 145 -3.62 -11.10 -7.46
C GLY A 145 -2.38 -10.35 -7.89
N THR A 146 -2.29 -9.98 -9.16
CA THR A 146 -1.17 -9.17 -9.66
C THR A 146 -1.46 -7.67 -9.54
N GLY A 147 -0.39 -6.88 -9.55
CA GLY A 147 -0.41 -5.43 -9.39
C GLY A 147 -0.36 -5.03 -7.92
N GLU A 148 0.80 -4.57 -7.46
CA GLU A 148 0.97 -4.18 -6.08
C GLU A 148 0.11 -2.94 -5.72
N ALA A 149 -0.73 -3.07 -4.70
CA ALA A 149 -1.60 -1.99 -4.26
C ALA A 149 -0.89 -0.85 -3.48
N ASN A 150 0.33 -1.05 -3.00
CA ASN A 150 1.02 -0.14 -2.08
C ASN A 150 1.86 0.94 -2.78
N ALA A 151 1.18 1.85 -3.47
CA ALA A 151 1.75 2.97 -4.24
C ALA A 151 2.16 4.22 -3.41
N GLY A 152 2.58 4.02 -2.15
CA GLY A 152 2.95 5.08 -1.19
C GLY A 152 4.33 5.72 -1.42
N GLY A 153 4.51 6.96 -0.97
CA GLY A 153 5.82 7.53 -0.61
C GLY A 153 6.88 7.76 -1.70
N GLY A 154 6.54 7.59 -2.99
CA GLY A 154 7.51 7.68 -4.09
C GLY A 154 7.95 6.33 -4.65
N SER A 155 7.35 5.22 -4.19
CA SER A 155 7.50 3.92 -4.84
C SER A 155 6.83 3.90 -6.22
N LEU A 156 7.45 3.19 -7.17
CA LEU A 156 6.83 2.82 -8.43
C LEU A 156 5.97 1.58 -8.17
N ALA A 157 4.65 1.74 -8.21
CA ALA A 157 3.71 0.62 -8.27
C ALA A 157 3.27 0.45 -9.73
N TYR A 158 3.18 -0.80 -10.16
CA TYR A 158 2.76 -1.17 -11.50
C TYR A 158 1.38 -1.82 -11.42
N ASP A 159 0.51 -1.50 -12.37
CA ASP A 159 -0.75 -2.21 -12.51
C ASP A 159 -0.45 -3.69 -12.86
N GLY A 160 -1.34 -4.57 -12.42
CA GLY A 160 -1.27 -6.00 -12.66
C GLY A 160 -1.79 -6.42 -14.02
N ALA A 161 -1.84 -7.73 -14.20
CA ALA A 161 -2.49 -8.41 -15.31
C ALA A 161 -3.65 -9.30 -14.82
N GLY A 162 -4.31 -8.94 -13.71
CA GLY A 162 -5.45 -9.66 -13.16
C GLY A 162 -5.08 -10.84 -12.25
N ILE A 163 -5.87 -11.92 -12.32
CA ILE A 163 -5.80 -13.05 -11.37
C ILE A 163 -5.19 -14.29 -12.05
N TYR A 164 -4.38 -15.02 -11.29
CA TYR A 164 -3.83 -16.32 -11.69
C TYR A 164 -4.19 -17.39 -10.67
N LYS A 165 -4.25 -18.64 -11.12
CA LYS A 165 -4.48 -19.81 -10.27
C LYS A 165 -3.45 -20.89 -10.56
N SER A 166 -2.95 -21.53 -9.51
CA SER A 166 -2.23 -22.80 -9.59
C SER A 166 -3.06 -23.88 -8.88
N ILE A 167 -2.90 -25.13 -9.34
CA ILE A 167 -3.48 -26.33 -8.73
C ILE A 167 -2.41 -27.38 -8.42
N ASP A 168 -1.14 -26.98 -8.49
CA ASP A 168 0.05 -27.83 -8.35
C ASP A 168 1.14 -27.16 -7.52
N GLY A 169 0.74 -26.35 -6.53
CA GLY A 169 1.67 -25.71 -5.60
C GLY A 169 2.62 -24.72 -6.29
N GLY A 170 2.14 -24.02 -7.31
CA GLY A 170 2.86 -23.00 -8.05
C GLY A 170 3.80 -23.51 -9.14
N ASP A 171 3.79 -24.79 -9.48
CA ASP A 171 4.62 -25.32 -10.58
C ASP A 171 4.07 -24.89 -11.95
N SER A 172 2.76 -24.66 -12.08
CA SER A 172 2.13 -24.03 -13.25
C SER A 172 1.00 -23.07 -12.85
N TRP A 173 0.72 -22.10 -13.73
CA TRP A 173 -0.25 -21.03 -13.49
C TRP A 173 -1.19 -20.85 -14.68
N GLU A 174 -2.49 -20.84 -14.40
CA GLU A 174 -3.56 -20.47 -15.32
C GLU A 174 -3.94 -19.00 -15.11
N HIS A 175 -4.08 -18.24 -16.18
CA HIS A 175 -4.57 -16.86 -16.14
C HIS A 175 -6.10 -16.83 -16.17
N LEU A 176 -6.71 -16.15 -15.19
CA LEU A 176 -8.16 -16.11 -14.97
C LEU A 176 -8.81 -14.77 -15.40
N GLY A 177 -8.09 -13.95 -16.16
CA GLY A 177 -8.57 -12.64 -16.63
C GLY A 177 -8.53 -11.55 -15.56
N MET A 178 -9.47 -10.59 -15.65
CA MET A 178 -9.57 -9.39 -14.81
C MET A 178 -8.44 -8.36 -15.01
N GLU A 179 -7.90 -8.23 -16.22
CA GLU A 179 -6.73 -7.39 -16.53
C GLU A 179 -6.98 -5.89 -16.28
N ASN A 180 -8.24 -5.46 -16.23
CA ASN A 180 -8.61 -4.05 -16.04
C ASN A 180 -8.65 -3.61 -14.57
N ILE A 181 -8.55 -4.53 -13.60
CA ILE A 181 -8.67 -4.19 -12.17
C ILE A 181 -7.43 -3.49 -11.59
N GLY A 182 -6.38 -3.30 -12.39
CA GLY A 182 -5.16 -2.60 -11.98
C GLY A 182 -4.42 -3.35 -10.89
N SER A 183 -4.40 -2.80 -9.67
CA SER A 183 -3.76 -3.45 -8.52
C SER A 183 -4.74 -4.33 -7.72
N VAL A 184 -4.25 -5.44 -7.19
CA VAL A 184 -4.97 -6.27 -6.21
C VAL A 184 -4.45 -5.96 -4.82
N GLY A 185 -5.35 -5.60 -3.91
CA GLY A 185 -5.03 -5.37 -2.50
C GLY A 185 -5.00 -6.66 -1.69
N LYS A 186 -5.98 -7.54 -1.94
CA LYS A 186 -6.12 -8.82 -1.25
C LYS A 186 -6.91 -9.85 -2.07
N VAL A 187 -6.58 -11.12 -1.90
CA VAL A 187 -7.34 -12.29 -2.30
C VAL A 187 -7.71 -13.07 -1.04
N LEU A 188 -8.92 -13.63 -1.02
CA LEU A 188 -9.41 -14.52 0.03
C LEU A 188 -10.04 -15.75 -0.61
N VAL A 189 -9.62 -16.93 -0.14
CA VAL A 189 -10.21 -18.21 -0.55
C VAL A 189 -11.10 -18.73 0.58
N HIS A 190 -12.29 -19.20 0.24
CA HIS A 190 -13.20 -19.79 1.22
C HIS A 190 -12.57 -21.04 1.87
N PRO A 191 -12.65 -21.20 3.21
CA PRO A 191 -11.90 -22.22 3.94
C PRO A 191 -12.30 -23.66 3.64
N HIS A 192 -13.48 -23.87 3.04
CA HIS A 192 -14.04 -25.19 2.74
C HIS A 192 -14.41 -25.38 1.27
N ASP A 193 -14.18 -24.37 0.43
CA ASP A 193 -14.50 -24.43 -1.00
C ASP A 193 -13.49 -23.60 -1.79
N PRO A 194 -12.48 -24.22 -2.42
CA PRO A 194 -11.44 -23.48 -3.13
C PRO A 194 -11.95 -22.77 -4.39
N ASN A 195 -13.19 -23.03 -4.82
CA ASN A 195 -13.79 -22.34 -5.98
C ASN A 195 -14.46 -21.02 -5.62
N ARG A 196 -14.66 -20.74 -4.33
CA ARG A 196 -15.28 -19.51 -3.85
C ARG A 196 -14.19 -18.57 -3.35
N VAL A 197 -13.99 -17.48 -4.08
CA VAL A 197 -12.88 -16.54 -3.87
C VAL A 197 -13.38 -15.12 -3.94
N TRP A 198 -12.81 -14.24 -3.11
CA TRP A 198 -13.02 -12.80 -3.14
C TRP A 198 -11.72 -12.07 -3.44
N VAL A 199 -11.82 -10.99 -4.20
CA VAL A 199 -10.69 -10.16 -4.61
C VAL A 199 -11.00 -8.71 -4.28
N ALA A 200 -10.11 -8.08 -3.52
CA ALA A 200 -10.07 -6.64 -3.31
C ALA A 200 -9.33 -5.97 -4.48
N ALA A 201 -10.10 -5.42 -5.41
CA ALA A 201 -9.61 -4.68 -6.57
C ALA A 201 -9.43 -3.19 -6.22
N MET A 202 -8.18 -2.72 -6.31
CA MET A 202 -7.84 -1.32 -6.10
C MET A 202 -8.05 -0.45 -7.34
N GLY A 203 -8.24 -1.04 -8.53
CA GLY A 203 -8.29 -0.32 -9.80
C GLY A 203 -6.92 0.19 -10.25
N THR A 204 -6.89 0.72 -11.47
CA THR A 204 -5.66 1.32 -12.03
C THR A 204 -5.19 2.51 -11.19
N LEU A 205 -3.88 2.65 -11.02
CA LEU A 205 -3.35 3.70 -10.14
C LEU A 205 -3.64 5.10 -10.68
N PHE A 206 -3.47 5.32 -11.98
CA PHE A 206 -3.45 6.66 -12.59
C PHE A 206 -4.76 7.12 -13.24
N ALA A 207 -5.85 6.34 -13.10
CA ALA A 207 -7.14 6.66 -13.68
C ALA A 207 -8.31 6.26 -12.77
N ASN A 208 -9.41 7.00 -12.89
CA ASN A 208 -10.67 6.54 -12.33
C ASN A 208 -11.19 5.39 -13.20
N SER A 209 -11.85 4.41 -12.60
CA SER A 209 -12.37 3.23 -13.32
C SER A 209 -13.54 2.63 -12.57
N GLN A 210 -14.41 1.91 -13.29
CA GLN A 210 -15.48 1.11 -12.68
C GLN A 210 -14.93 -0.24 -12.16
N ASP A 211 -13.76 -0.67 -12.63
CA ASP A 211 -13.09 -1.92 -12.26
C ASP A 211 -12.40 -1.82 -10.88
N ARG A 212 -13.20 -1.65 -9.82
CA ARG A 212 -12.77 -1.39 -8.43
C ARG A 212 -13.68 -2.08 -7.42
N GLY A 213 -13.26 -2.15 -6.16
CA GLY A 213 -14.09 -2.68 -5.07
C GLY A 213 -13.89 -4.19 -4.90
N VAL A 214 -14.92 -4.93 -4.51
CA VAL A 214 -14.80 -6.36 -4.24
C VAL A 214 -15.41 -7.15 -5.39
N TYR A 215 -14.65 -8.12 -5.89
CA TYR A 215 -15.10 -9.12 -6.85
C TYR A 215 -15.20 -10.48 -6.16
N ARG A 216 -16.13 -11.31 -6.63
CA ARG A 216 -16.31 -12.68 -6.17
C ARG A 216 -16.41 -13.63 -7.35
N THR A 217 -15.86 -14.82 -7.20
CA THR A 217 -16.15 -15.98 -8.05
C THR A 217 -16.71 -17.12 -7.19
N ALA A 218 -17.53 -17.96 -7.79
CA ALA A 218 -18.06 -19.20 -7.20
C ALA A 218 -17.70 -20.44 -8.05
N ASP A 219 -16.96 -20.26 -9.14
CA ASP A 219 -16.61 -21.31 -10.11
C ASP A 219 -15.08 -21.41 -10.31
N GLY A 220 -14.33 -20.95 -9.32
CA GLY A 220 -12.87 -21.03 -9.28
C GLY A 220 -12.16 -20.03 -10.18
N GLY A 221 -12.87 -19.00 -10.66
CA GLY A 221 -12.32 -17.91 -11.47
C GLY A 221 -12.68 -17.98 -12.96
N GLN A 222 -13.63 -18.84 -13.35
CA GLN A 222 -14.15 -18.85 -14.73
C GLN A 222 -15.05 -17.64 -14.98
N SER A 223 -15.75 -17.17 -13.95
CA SER A 223 -16.51 -15.93 -13.97
C SER A 223 -16.35 -15.13 -12.68
N TRP A 224 -16.47 -13.81 -12.80
CA TRP A 224 -16.31 -12.86 -11.70
C TRP A 224 -17.48 -11.88 -11.66
N GLU A 225 -18.00 -11.65 -10.46
CA GLU A 225 -19.08 -10.72 -10.16
C GLU A 225 -18.54 -9.58 -9.29
N GLN A 226 -18.83 -8.33 -9.64
CA GLN A 226 -18.54 -7.18 -8.79
C GLN A 226 -19.60 -7.07 -7.69
N VAL A 227 -19.24 -7.45 -6.47
CA VAL A 227 -20.15 -7.58 -5.33
C VAL A 227 -20.14 -6.35 -4.41
N LEU A 228 -19.09 -5.53 -4.46
CA LEU A 228 -19.04 -4.22 -3.79
C LEU A 228 -18.42 -3.19 -4.72
N PHE A 229 -19.14 -2.09 -4.95
CA PHE A 229 -18.64 -0.91 -5.66
C PHE A 229 -19.04 0.34 -4.89
N VAL A 230 -18.07 1.22 -4.60
CA VAL A 230 -18.31 2.46 -3.85
C VAL A 230 -18.29 3.68 -4.78
N SER A 231 -17.22 3.85 -5.55
CA SER A 231 -17.07 4.94 -6.52
C SER A 231 -15.98 4.62 -7.56
N ASP A 232 -15.85 5.48 -8.57
CA ASP A 232 -14.83 5.35 -9.61
C ASP A 232 -13.40 5.73 -9.15
N SER A 233 -13.26 6.23 -7.93
CA SER A 233 -11.98 6.58 -7.28
C SER A 233 -11.64 5.70 -6.06
N THR A 234 -12.54 4.78 -5.68
CA THR A 234 -12.43 4.01 -4.44
C THR A 234 -12.36 2.52 -4.72
N GLY A 235 -11.22 1.93 -4.38
CA GLY A 235 -10.98 0.49 -4.47
C GLY A 235 -11.16 -0.21 -3.13
N ALA A 236 -11.19 -1.54 -3.16
CA ALA A 236 -11.01 -2.34 -1.95
C ALA A 236 -9.51 -2.64 -1.79
N ILE A 237 -8.98 -2.44 -0.59
CA ILE A 237 -7.55 -2.62 -0.29
C ILE A 237 -7.28 -3.86 0.54
N ASP A 238 -8.21 -4.25 1.39
CA ASP A 238 -8.03 -5.37 2.31
C ASP A 238 -9.37 -6.07 2.55
N LEU A 239 -9.31 -7.35 2.87
CA LEU A 239 -10.45 -8.21 3.15
C LEU A 239 -10.15 -9.09 4.36
N ALA A 240 -11.15 -9.35 5.19
CA ALA A 240 -11.06 -10.37 6.23
C ALA A 240 -12.30 -11.25 6.25
N LEU A 241 -12.10 -12.53 6.51
CA LEU A 241 -13.16 -13.52 6.68
C LEU A 241 -13.36 -13.81 8.16
N HIS A 242 -14.62 -13.98 8.55
CA HIS A 242 -14.92 -14.59 9.84
C HIS A 242 -14.61 -16.09 9.80
N LEU A 243 -13.83 -16.55 10.78
CA LEU A 243 -13.18 -17.87 10.69
C LEU A 243 -14.09 -19.06 10.96
N THR A 244 -15.26 -18.84 11.55
CA THR A 244 -16.27 -19.90 11.80
C THR A 244 -17.55 -19.73 10.99
N ASP A 245 -17.72 -18.60 10.31
CA ASP A 245 -18.86 -18.30 9.45
C ASP A 245 -18.37 -17.52 8.23
N PRO A 246 -17.85 -18.21 7.21
CA PRO A 246 -17.18 -17.58 6.08
C PRO A 246 -18.11 -16.84 5.11
N ASP A 247 -19.42 -16.76 5.40
CA ASP A 247 -20.32 -15.82 4.74
C ASP A 247 -20.23 -14.41 5.33
N ILE A 248 -19.64 -14.26 6.52
CA ILE A 248 -19.34 -12.96 7.11
C ILE A 248 -17.98 -12.48 6.62
N ILE A 249 -18.00 -11.39 5.84
CA ILE A 249 -16.83 -10.83 5.18
C ILE A 249 -16.74 -9.35 5.51
N TYR A 250 -15.53 -8.90 5.78
CA TYR A 250 -15.19 -7.50 5.98
C TYR A 250 -14.35 -7.01 4.81
N ALA A 251 -14.66 -5.82 4.30
CA ALA A 251 -13.91 -5.18 3.25
C ALA A 251 -13.50 -3.77 3.68
N ALA A 252 -12.21 -3.46 3.55
CA ALA A 252 -11.70 -2.12 3.70
C ALA A 252 -11.62 -1.46 2.32
N THR A 253 -12.24 -0.29 2.18
CA THR A 253 -12.18 0.53 0.96
C THR A 253 -11.28 1.73 1.16
N TRP A 254 -10.59 2.11 0.09
CA TRP A 254 -9.63 3.21 0.11
C TRP A 254 -9.82 4.10 -1.12
N GLU A 255 -10.23 5.34 -0.88
CA GLU A 255 -10.31 6.36 -1.90
C GLU A 255 -8.89 6.82 -2.27
N ARG A 256 -8.52 6.66 -3.55
CA ARG A 256 -7.17 6.91 -4.02
C ARG A 256 -7.16 7.53 -5.41
N ILE A 257 -6.64 8.75 -5.51
CA ILE A 257 -6.44 9.46 -6.77
C ILE A 257 -4.96 9.76 -6.97
N ARG A 258 -4.40 9.26 -8.06
CA ARG A 258 -3.03 9.57 -8.50
C ARG A 258 -3.05 10.17 -9.90
N ARG A 259 -2.58 11.42 -10.00
CA ARG A 259 -2.31 12.13 -11.26
C ARG A 259 -0.87 12.66 -11.24
N PRO A 260 -0.31 13.13 -12.37
CA PRO A 260 1.04 13.71 -12.39
C PRO A 260 1.22 14.85 -11.38
N ASP A 261 0.20 15.67 -11.20
CA ASP A 261 0.16 16.89 -10.39
C ASP A 261 -0.61 16.74 -9.07
N ARG A 262 -1.39 15.68 -8.91
CA ARG A 262 -2.25 15.45 -7.73
C ARG A 262 -2.02 14.08 -7.12
N ARG A 263 -1.89 14.03 -5.79
CA ARG A 263 -1.93 12.80 -5.00
C ARG A 263 -2.93 13.00 -3.87
N GLN A 264 -3.92 12.12 -3.78
CA GLN A 264 -4.90 12.10 -2.70
C GLN A 264 -5.12 10.65 -2.31
N TYR A 265 -4.68 10.28 -1.10
CA TYR A 265 -4.61 8.91 -0.59
C TYR A 265 -5.53 8.74 0.62
N GLY A 266 -6.75 9.23 0.48
CA GLY A 266 -7.82 9.18 1.46
C GLY A 266 -9.01 10.01 0.95
N GLY A 267 -10.16 9.83 1.57
CA GLY A 267 -11.36 10.56 1.18
C GLY A 267 -12.62 10.06 1.88
N PRO A 268 -13.74 10.76 1.70
CA PRO A 268 -15.00 10.47 2.39
C PRO A 268 -15.59 9.10 2.04
N THR A 269 -15.08 8.44 0.99
CA THR A 269 -15.55 7.11 0.59
C THR A 269 -14.62 5.96 1.02
N SER A 270 -13.55 6.27 1.76
CA SER A 270 -12.76 5.26 2.48
C SER A 270 -13.53 4.78 3.72
N GLY A 271 -13.67 3.47 3.90
CA GLY A 271 -14.45 2.92 5.00
C GLY A 271 -14.28 1.41 5.16
N ILE A 272 -15.06 0.85 6.09
CA ILE A 272 -15.14 -0.59 6.30
C ILE A 272 -16.57 -1.03 6.02
N TYR A 273 -16.74 -2.10 5.26
CA TYR A 273 -18.02 -2.70 4.92
C TYR A 273 -18.07 -4.11 5.46
N ARG A 274 -19.26 -4.55 5.85
CA ARG A 274 -19.54 -5.92 6.30
C ARG A 274 -20.64 -6.53 5.44
N SER A 275 -20.40 -7.75 4.98
CA SER A 275 -21.43 -8.65 4.46
C SER A 275 -21.66 -9.79 5.47
N VAL A 276 -22.87 -10.36 5.46
CA VAL A 276 -23.25 -11.55 6.23
C VAL A 276 -23.86 -12.64 5.34
N ASP A 277 -23.73 -12.46 4.03
CA ASP A 277 -24.33 -13.30 2.97
C ASP A 277 -23.31 -13.57 1.85
N GLY A 278 -22.02 -13.55 2.18
CA GLY A 278 -20.96 -13.89 1.24
C GLY A 278 -20.71 -12.85 0.15
N GLY A 279 -21.15 -11.62 0.37
CA GLY A 279 -20.99 -10.47 -0.52
C GLY A 279 -22.23 -10.08 -1.31
N ASP A 280 -23.37 -10.76 -1.17
CA ASP A 280 -24.60 -10.39 -1.89
C ASP A 280 -25.14 -9.02 -1.45
N SER A 281 -24.92 -8.67 -0.17
CA SER A 281 -25.20 -7.34 0.36
C SER A 281 -24.11 -6.87 1.33
N TRP A 282 -23.96 -5.54 1.43
CA TRP A 282 -22.94 -4.89 2.25
C TRP A 282 -23.54 -3.76 3.08
N THR A 283 -23.12 -3.68 4.34
CA THR A 283 -23.44 -2.59 5.26
C THR A 283 -22.16 -1.87 5.65
N GLU A 284 -22.12 -0.55 5.49
CA GLU A 284 -21.01 0.28 5.96
C GLU A 284 -20.97 0.31 7.50
N LEU A 285 -19.77 0.14 8.05
CA LEU A 285 -19.48 0.25 9.47
C LEU A 285 -18.85 1.61 9.76
N SER A 286 -19.53 2.42 10.59
CA SER A 286 -19.07 3.76 10.96
C SER A 286 -19.08 4.02 12.49
N VAL A 287 -19.87 3.29 13.25
CA VAL A 287 -20.02 3.55 14.69
C VAL A 287 -18.75 3.15 15.45
N GLY A 288 -18.14 4.12 16.14
CA GLY A 288 -16.93 3.88 16.95
C GLY A 288 -15.63 3.82 16.15
N LEU A 289 -15.68 4.11 14.85
CA LEU A 289 -14.52 4.13 13.95
C LEU A 289 -14.11 5.57 13.60
N PRO A 290 -12.84 5.82 13.24
CA PRO A 290 -12.41 7.11 12.70
C PRO A 290 -13.27 7.56 11.52
N GLN A 291 -13.67 8.84 11.49
CA GLN A 291 -14.63 9.38 10.51
C GLN A 291 -14.01 10.42 9.55
N GLU A 292 -12.80 10.91 9.84
CA GLU A 292 -12.15 11.97 9.07
C GLU A 292 -10.73 11.54 8.69
N ASP A 293 -10.24 12.02 7.55
CA ASP A 293 -8.90 11.76 7.01
C ASP A 293 -8.51 10.28 6.88
N ASN A 294 -9.50 9.42 6.62
CA ASN A 294 -9.29 7.98 6.45
C ASN A 294 -8.51 7.69 5.16
N GLY A 295 -7.24 7.35 5.32
CA GLY A 295 -6.39 6.79 4.28
C GLY A 295 -6.57 5.27 4.17
N ARG A 296 -5.46 4.54 4.08
CA ARG A 296 -5.48 3.09 3.91
C ARG A 296 -5.88 2.41 5.22
N ILE A 297 -6.69 1.36 5.11
CA ILE A 297 -7.16 0.56 6.24
C ILE A 297 -6.68 -0.88 6.05
N GLY A 298 -6.12 -1.47 7.10
CA GLY A 298 -5.85 -2.91 7.19
C GLY A 298 -6.79 -3.60 8.17
N LEU A 299 -7.17 -4.83 7.88
CA LEU A 299 -8.12 -5.63 8.65
C LEU A 299 -7.48 -6.95 9.10
N ALA A 300 -7.84 -7.42 10.30
CA ALA A 300 -7.48 -8.76 10.74
C ALA A 300 -8.56 -9.34 11.66
N VAL A 301 -8.80 -10.64 11.53
CA VAL A 301 -9.67 -11.42 12.42
C VAL A 301 -8.81 -12.49 13.10
N THR A 302 -9.06 -12.76 14.37
CA THR A 302 -8.30 -13.76 15.14
C THR A 302 -9.15 -15.01 15.41
N PRO A 303 -8.58 -16.23 15.29
CA PRO A 303 -9.28 -17.45 15.67
C PRO A 303 -9.72 -17.49 17.15
N ALA A 304 -9.03 -16.75 18.02
CA ALA A 304 -9.33 -16.71 19.45
C ALA A 304 -10.60 -15.93 19.80
N ALA A 305 -11.01 -15.01 18.91
CA ALA A 305 -12.20 -14.19 19.04
C ALA A 305 -12.71 -13.81 17.63
N PRO A 306 -13.38 -14.75 16.92
CA PRO A 306 -13.80 -14.54 15.54
C PRO A 306 -14.74 -13.34 15.34
N ASP A 307 -15.54 -13.00 16.36
CA ASP A 307 -16.45 -11.85 16.36
C ASP A 307 -15.73 -10.49 16.56
N MET A 308 -14.39 -10.49 16.66
CA MET A 308 -13.57 -9.30 16.81
C MET A 308 -12.72 -9.06 15.56
N VAL A 309 -12.94 -7.90 14.93
CA VAL A 309 -12.12 -7.41 13.81
C VAL A 309 -11.21 -6.30 14.31
N PHE A 310 -9.91 -6.45 14.08
CA PHE A 310 -8.94 -5.38 14.27
C PHE A 310 -8.85 -4.55 13.01
N ALA A 311 -8.87 -3.23 13.16
CA ALA A 311 -8.69 -2.28 12.06
C ALA A 311 -7.53 -1.32 12.34
N LEU A 312 -6.64 -1.19 11.37
CA LEU A 312 -5.49 -0.28 11.41
C LEU A 312 -5.69 0.83 10.39
N TYR A 313 -5.72 2.08 10.85
CA TYR A 313 -5.95 3.25 9.99
C TYR A 313 -4.66 4.04 9.76
N THR A 314 -4.45 4.44 8.51
CA THR A 314 -3.48 5.48 8.14
C THR A 314 -4.19 6.76 7.73
N ASP A 315 -3.56 7.91 7.94
CA ASP A 315 -4.07 9.19 7.46
C ASP A 315 -3.86 9.32 5.94
N GLU A 316 -4.32 10.43 5.35
CA GLU A 316 -4.15 10.72 3.93
C GLU A 316 -2.68 10.85 3.47
N ILE A 317 -1.74 11.06 4.41
CA ILE A 317 -0.30 11.19 4.17
C ILE A 317 0.42 9.83 4.32
N GLY A 318 -0.25 8.84 4.94
CA GLY A 318 0.24 7.49 5.17
C GLY A 318 0.87 7.26 6.56
N TYR A 319 0.66 8.16 7.51
CA TYR A 319 1.07 7.93 8.90
C TYR A 319 0.01 7.11 9.65
N HIS A 320 0.46 6.17 10.47
CA HIS A 320 -0.42 5.38 11.34
C HIS A 320 -0.92 6.27 12.47
N PHE A 321 -2.24 6.40 12.62
CA PHE A 321 -2.81 7.30 13.62
C PHE A 321 -3.82 6.64 14.56
N ALA A 322 -4.38 5.48 14.22
CA ALA A 322 -5.37 4.81 15.07
C ALA A 322 -5.41 3.28 14.91
N TYR A 323 -5.73 2.62 16.02
CA TYR A 323 -6.16 1.22 16.09
C TYR A 323 -7.61 1.18 16.56
N GLY A 324 -8.47 0.45 15.84
CA GLY A 324 -9.85 0.21 16.21
C GLY A 324 -10.11 -1.27 16.45
N THR A 325 -11.06 -1.58 17.32
CA THR A 325 -11.65 -2.92 17.42
C THR A 325 -13.13 -2.79 17.07
N ILE A 326 -13.59 -3.62 16.15
CA ILE A 326 -15.00 -3.77 15.81
C ILE A 326 -15.42 -5.07 16.48
N THR A 327 -16.38 -4.97 17.41
CA THR A 327 -17.05 -6.15 17.94
C THR A 327 -18.35 -6.29 17.17
N THR A 328 -18.52 -7.39 16.45
CA THR A 328 -19.69 -7.65 15.60
C THR A 328 -20.72 -8.55 16.23
#